data_AF-A0A9X1VAH1-F1
#
_entry.id   AF-A0A9X1VAH1-F1
#
_cell.length_a   1.000
_cell.length_b   1.000
_cell.length_c   1.000
_cell.angle_alpha   90.00
_cell.angle_beta   90.00
_cell.angle_gamma   90.00
#
_symmetry.space_group_name_H-M   'P 1'
#
loop_
_entity.id
_entity.type
_entity.pdbx_description
1 polymer ?
#
loop_
_entity_poly.entity_id
_entity_poly.type
_entity_poly.pdbx_seq_one_letter_code
_entity_poly.pdbx_strand_id
1 'polypeptide(L)' 'MKDSTKYVGLDVSKESIAVAVADDGRGQPKFVGMFPHTVESVRNMEA' A
#
# COMPACT_ATOMS: atom_id res chain seq x y z
N MET A 1 -16.25 -0.98 -14.58
CA MET A 1 -14.85 -1.12 -14.13
C MET A 1 -14.47 -2.58 -14.28
N LYS A 2 -13.25 -2.88 -14.73
CA LYS A 2 -12.77 -4.27 -14.83
C LYS A 2 -12.23 -4.62 -13.45
N ASP A 3 -12.75 -5.67 -12.83
CA ASP A 3 -12.22 -6.13 -11.54
C ASP A 3 -10.75 -6.53 -11.75
N SER A 4 -9.86 -5.97 -10.94
CA SER A 4 -8.44 -6.30 -10.96
C SER A 4 -7.98 -6.60 -9.55
N THR A 5 -7.43 -7.79 -9.34
CA THR A 5 -6.77 -8.13 -8.08
C THR A 5 -5.48 -7.31 -7.97
N LYS A 6 -5.26 -6.71 -6.80
CA LYS A 6 -4.02 -6.02 -6.42
C LYS A 6 -3.49 -6.65 -5.15
N TYR A 7 -2.18 -6.73 -5.04
CA TYR A 7 -1.50 -7.22 -3.84
C TYR A 7 -0.81 -6.04 -3.17
N VAL A 8 -1.11 -5.81 -1.89
CA VAL A 8 -0.57 -4.69 -1.11
C VAL A 8 0.44 -5.23 -0.10
N GLY A 9 1.67 -4.78 -0.19
CA GLY A 9 2.71 -4.99 0.83
C GLY A 9 2.72 -3.83 1.80
N LEU A 10 2.66 -4.14 3.10
CA LEU A 10 2.74 -3.18 4.19
C LEU A 10 3.91 -3.53 5.09
N ASP A 11 4.84 -2.61 5.24
CA ASP A 11 5.92 -2.70 6.24
C ASP A 11 5.70 -1.62 7.30
N VAL A 12 5.49 -2.04 8.55
CA VAL A 12 5.06 -1.16 9.64
C VAL A 12 6.17 -1.06 10.67
N SER A 13 6.58 0.17 10.95
CA SER A 13 7.56 0.52 11.97
C SER A 13 6.93 1.36 13.08
N LYS A 14 7.74 1.69 14.09
CA LYS A 14 7.30 2.52 15.23
C LYS A 14 6.72 3.87 14.79
N GLU A 15 7.21 4.44 13.69
CA GLU A 15 6.83 5.79 13.27
C GLU A 15 6.09 5.85 11.93
N SER A 16 6.25 4.84 11.08
CA SER A 16 5.76 4.88 9.70
C SER A 16 5.26 3.54 9.17
N ILE A 17 4.50 3.61 8.08
CA ILE A 17 3.99 2.49 7.27
C ILE A 17 4.48 2.70 5.84
N ALA A 18 5.33 1.81 5.33
CA ALA A 18 5.71 1.79 3.93
C ALA A 18 4.74 0.90 3.13
N VAL A 19 4.31 1.40 1.97
CA VAL A 19 3.26 0.78 1.16
C VAL A 19 3.79 0.52 -0.25
N ALA A 20 3.58 -0.69 -0.75
CA ALA A 20 3.83 -1.03 -2.14
C ALA A 20 2.68 -1.85 -2.72
N VAL A 21 2.37 -1.64 -4.00
CA VAL A 21 1.24 -2.29 -4.69
C VAL A 21 1.74 -3.03 -5.92
N ALA A 22 1.37 -4.30 -6.04
CA ALA A 22 1.58 -5.11 -7.24
C ALA A 22 0.26 -5.37 -7.96
N ASP A 23 0.31 -5.31 -9.29
CA ASP A 23 -0.71 -5.82 -10.17
C ASP A 23 -0.70 -7.36 -10.18
N ASP A 24 -1.83 -7.99 -10.52
CA ASP A 24 -1.90 -9.44 -10.68
C ASP A 24 -0.90 -9.95 -11.74
N GLY A 25 -0.11 -10.96 -11.37
CA GLY A 25 1.01 -11.48 -12.16
C GLY A 25 2.40 -11.26 -11.54
N ARG A 26 3.46 -11.49 -12.33
CA ARG A 26 4.87 -11.42 -11.87
C ARG A 26 5.49 -10.02 -12.00
N GLY A 27 4.70 -8.96 -11.82
CA GLY A 27 5.22 -7.59 -11.81
C GLY A 27 5.97 -7.29 -10.51
N GLN A 28 6.98 -6.42 -10.58
CA GLN A 28 7.57 -5.87 -9.35
C GLN A 28 6.55 -4.94 -8.66
N PRO A 29 6.37 -5.05 -7.33
CA PRO A 29 5.53 -4.12 -6.60
C PRO A 29 6.05 -2.70 -6.74
N LYS A 30 5.15 -1.75 -7.00
CA LYS A 30 5.45 -0.32 -7.10
C LYS A 30 5.36 0.30 -5.72
N PHE A 31 6.43 0.96 -5.29
CA PHE A 31 6.41 1.72 -4.05
C PHE A 31 5.43 2.89 -4.19
N VAL A 32 4.48 2.97 -3.26
CA VAL A 32 3.44 4.02 -3.23
C VAL A 32 3.89 5.18 -2.35
N GLY A 33 4.45 4.87 -1.18
CA GLY A 33 4.89 5.90 -0.26
C GLY A 33 5.08 5.38 1.16
N MET A 34 5.46 6.31 2.03
CA MET A 34 5.61 6.09 3.46
C MET A 34 4.69 7.03 4.21
N PHE A 35 3.83 6.47 5.05
CA PHE A 35 2.79 7.18 5.78
C PHE A 35 3.08 7.16 7.28
N PRO A 36 2.68 8.17 8.07
CA PRO A 36 2.72 8.08 9.52
C PRO A 36 1.88 6.91 10.03
N HIS A 37 2.32 6.22 11.09
CA HIS A 37 1.61 5.08 11.71
C HIS A 37 0.30 5.47 12.46
N THR A 38 -0.44 6.47 11.98
CA THR A 38 -1.67 6.95 12.61
C THR A 38 -2.89 6.33 11.94
N VAL A 39 -3.98 6.20 12.71
CA VAL A 39 -5.28 5.71 12.20
C VAL A 39 -5.80 6.62 11.08
N GLU A 40 -5.53 7.91 11.17
CA GLU A 40 -5.89 8.89 10.13
C GLU A 40 -5.19 8.59 8.81
N SER A 41 -3.88 8.30 8.83
CA SER A 41 -3.15 7.90 7.62
C SER A 41 -3.76 6.68 6.96
N VAL A 42 -4.13 5.65 7.74
CA VAL A 42 -4.74 4.42 7.21
C VAL A 42 -6.12 4.69 6.61
N ARG A 43 -6.91 5.60 7.20
CA ARG A 43 -8.25 5.96 6.68
C ARG A 43 -8.20 6.80 5.41
N ASN A 44 -7.16 7.62 5.27
CA ASN A 44 -6.98 8.53 4.13
C ASN A 44 -6.18 7.88 2.97
N MET A 45 -5.84 6.59 3.07
CA MET A 45 -5.33 5.82 1.93
C MET A 45 -6.48 5.56 0.96
N GLU A 46 -6.74 6.50 0.06
CA GLU A 46 -7.72 6.30 -1.02
C GLU A 46 -7.21 5.21 -1.98
N ALA A 47 -8.09 4.26 -2.30
CA ALA A 47 -7.85 3.07 -3.10
C ALA A 47 -7.94 3.33 -4.62
#